data_AF-A0A146F6H7-F1
#
_entry.id   AF-A0A146F6H7-F1
#
_cell.length_a   1.000
_cell.length_b   1.000
_cell.length_c   1.000
_cell.angle_alpha   90.00
_cell.angle_beta   90.00
_cell.angle_gamma   90.00
#
_symmetry.space_group_name_H-M   'P 1'
#
loop_
_entity.id
_entity.type
_entity.pdbx_description
1 polymer ?
#
loop_
_entity_poly.entity_id
_entity_poly.type
_entity_poly.pdbx_seq_one_letter_code
_entity_poly.pdbx_strand_id
1 'polypeptide(L)'
;MAEANKTYGFTIAVKELRETVPNIFRYASAYKRKHNLESKGLWEMFLEKPEEEPKPEEEKQEKLPEEILQNEPGENTVPDVDPEAMEGEKYNMCHFWSNFEIARLDFFRSKEYEEFFDMMDKSGGFWMERWGDAPIHSLAAGILLSPSDIHYFRDFGYRHTTIQHCPANAPARQLPRIPWLETTTEDEKERIEEDEYWANPDPVKENGVGCRCRCDTDIVDVEGKQGSCLAEWVEVAGGWASP
;
A
#
# COMPACT_ATOMS: atom_id res chain seq x y z
N MET A 1 8.47 -0.74 17.01
CA MET A 1 7.33 0.21 16.98
C MET A 1 7.46 1.31 18.02
N ALA A 2 7.30 1.05 19.32
CA ALA A 2 7.32 2.10 20.35
C ALA A 2 8.67 2.85 20.44
N GLU A 3 9.80 2.13 20.54
CA GLU A 3 11.14 2.75 20.65
C GLU A 3 11.53 3.57 19.42
N ALA A 4 11.11 3.12 18.24
CA ALA A 4 11.36 3.78 16.96
C ALA A 4 10.25 4.80 16.58
N ASN A 5 9.33 5.09 17.50
CA ASN A 5 8.19 5.99 17.32
C ASN A 5 7.38 5.75 16.02
N LYS A 6 7.17 4.47 15.67
CA LYS A 6 6.36 4.07 14.52
C LYS A 6 4.90 3.92 14.92
N THR A 7 4.02 4.36 14.03
CA THR A 7 2.57 4.40 14.26
C THR A 7 1.86 3.22 13.62
N TYR A 8 2.25 2.84 12.41
CA TYR A 8 1.59 1.77 11.65
C TYR A 8 2.64 0.92 10.95
N GLY A 9 2.41 -0.38 10.82
CA GLY A 9 3.32 -1.25 10.11
C GLY A 9 2.64 -2.43 9.44
N PHE A 10 3.22 -2.83 8.32
CA PHE A 10 2.65 -3.78 7.37
C PHE A 10 3.73 -4.72 6.82
N THR A 11 3.31 -5.83 6.22
CA THR A 11 4.17 -6.76 5.47
C THR A 11 3.83 -6.82 3.99
N ILE A 12 2.58 -6.54 3.62
CA ILE A 12 2.08 -6.67 2.25
C ILE A 12 1.34 -5.39 1.87
N ALA A 13 1.61 -4.89 0.66
CA ALA A 13 0.85 -3.81 0.03
C ALA A 13 0.46 -4.25 -1.39
N VAL A 14 -0.84 -4.18 -1.70
CA VAL A 14 -1.40 -4.68 -2.97
C VAL A 14 -2.49 -3.75 -3.49
N LYS A 15 -2.86 -3.93 -4.75
CA LYS A 15 -3.99 -3.21 -5.36
C LYS A 15 -5.33 -3.85 -4.96
N GLU A 16 -6.29 -2.98 -4.66
CA GLU A 16 -7.70 -3.33 -4.51
C GLU A 16 -8.35 -3.53 -5.89
N LEU A 17 -9.46 -4.27 -5.90
CA LEU A 17 -10.34 -4.40 -7.06
C LEU A 17 -11.19 -3.14 -7.21
N ARG A 18 -11.06 -2.44 -8.34
CA ARG A 18 -11.73 -1.15 -8.58
C ARG A 18 -13.25 -1.20 -8.41
N GLU A 19 -13.86 -2.33 -8.74
CA GLU A 19 -15.31 -2.54 -8.67
C GLU A 19 -15.85 -2.52 -7.22
N THR A 20 -14.97 -2.65 -6.22
CA THR A 20 -15.35 -2.75 -4.80
C THR A 20 -15.36 -1.40 -4.12
N VAL A 21 -14.57 -0.46 -4.65
CA VAL A 21 -14.30 0.87 -4.07
C VAL A 21 -14.44 2.01 -5.09
N PRO A 22 -15.42 2.01 -6.01
CA PRO A 22 -15.49 3.01 -7.08
C PRO A 22 -15.57 4.46 -6.58
N ASN A 23 -16.18 4.71 -5.41
CA ASN A 23 -16.32 6.07 -4.88
C ASN A 23 -15.45 6.38 -3.65
N ILE A 24 -14.64 5.44 -3.13
CA ILE A 24 -13.92 5.63 -1.86
C ILE A 24 -13.00 6.87 -1.89
N PHE A 25 -12.30 7.05 -3.01
CA PHE A 25 -11.29 8.09 -3.15
C PHE A 25 -11.91 9.49 -3.16
N ARG A 26 -13.11 9.62 -3.72
CA ARG A 26 -13.90 10.86 -3.69
C ARG A 26 -14.16 11.33 -2.27
N TYR A 27 -14.54 10.42 -1.37
CA TYR A 27 -14.79 10.77 0.02
C TYR A 27 -13.50 11.05 0.78
N ALA A 28 -12.42 10.29 0.51
CA ALA A 28 -11.11 10.53 1.11
C ALA A 28 -10.54 11.91 0.72
N SER A 29 -10.56 12.22 -0.57
CA SER A 29 -10.14 13.52 -1.11
C SER A 29 -11.00 14.66 -0.59
N ALA A 30 -12.33 14.46 -0.51
CA ALA A 30 -13.23 15.45 0.08
C ALA A 30 -12.96 15.70 1.58
N TYR A 31 -12.55 14.68 2.36
CA TYR A 31 -12.14 14.85 3.75
C TYR A 31 -10.87 15.70 3.84
N LYS A 32 -9.83 15.33 3.08
CA LYS A 32 -8.56 16.09 2.98
C LYS A 32 -8.82 17.56 2.65
N ARG A 33 -9.66 17.85 1.64
CA ARG A 33 -10.05 19.22 1.27
C ARG A 33 -10.85 19.93 2.35
N LYS A 34 -11.88 19.30 2.93
CA LYS A 34 -12.75 19.92 3.95
C LYS A 34 -11.96 20.35 5.20
N HIS A 35 -10.90 19.61 5.54
CA HIS A 35 -10.06 19.89 6.70
C HIS A 35 -8.79 20.69 6.34
N ASN A 36 -8.64 21.13 5.08
CA ASN A 36 -7.44 21.82 4.57
C ASN A 36 -6.13 21.10 4.93
N LEU A 37 -6.12 19.77 4.79
CA LEU A 37 -4.95 18.95 5.08
C LEU A 37 -4.03 18.89 3.86
N GLU A 38 -2.76 19.19 4.08
CA GLU A 38 -1.69 18.95 3.11
C GLU A 38 -1.10 17.55 3.31
N SER A 39 -0.69 16.90 2.22
CA SER A 39 -0.02 15.60 2.31
C SER A 39 1.30 15.72 3.05
N LYS A 40 1.61 14.72 3.88
CA LYS A 40 2.92 14.56 4.53
C LYS A 40 3.86 13.63 3.76
N GLY A 41 3.56 13.34 2.48
CA GLY A 41 4.36 12.50 1.59
C GLY A 41 3.89 11.05 1.44
N LEU A 42 2.98 10.58 2.31
CA LEU A 42 2.45 9.21 2.23
C LEU A 42 1.26 9.08 1.28
N TRP A 43 0.46 10.15 1.13
CA TRP A 43 -0.69 10.17 0.24
C TRP A 43 -0.32 9.83 -1.21
N GLU A 44 0.84 10.30 -1.65
CA GLU A 44 1.39 10.12 -2.99
C GLU A 44 1.61 8.64 -3.35
N MET A 45 1.77 7.76 -2.36
CA MET A 45 1.83 6.30 -2.57
C MET A 45 0.55 5.75 -3.21
N PHE A 46 -0.58 6.40 -2.93
CA PHE A 46 -1.90 5.96 -3.35
C PHE A 46 -2.36 6.63 -4.66
N LEU A 47 -1.55 7.50 -5.24
CA LEU A 47 -1.92 8.24 -6.44
C LEU A 47 -1.47 7.53 -7.71
N GLU A 48 -2.29 7.60 -8.76
CA GLU A 48 -1.83 7.28 -10.11
C GLU A 48 -0.81 8.32 -10.54
N LYS A 49 0.26 7.86 -11.19
CA LYS A 49 1.25 8.76 -11.78
C LYS A 49 0.63 9.42 -13.01
N PRO A 50 0.82 10.73 -13.22
CA PRO A 50 0.43 11.35 -14.47
C PRO A 50 1.14 10.63 -15.60
N GLU A 51 0.41 10.27 -16.66
CA GLU A 51 1.03 9.75 -17.87
C GLU A 51 2.00 10.81 -18.39
N GLU A 52 3.26 10.44 -18.63
CA GLU A 52 4.15 11.32 -19.38
C GLU A 52 3.50 11.51 -20.74
N GLU A 53 3.03 12.73 -21.05
CA GLU A 53 2.59 13.06 -22.40
C GLU A 53 3.73 12.64 -23.35
N PRO A 54 3.44 11.85 -24.41
CA PRO A 54 4.46 11.57 -25.40
C PRO A 54 4.97 12.92 -25.88
N LYS A 55 6.29 13.13 -25.74
CA LYS A 55 6.94 14.35 -26.26
C LYS A 55 6.39 14.58 -27.67
N PRO A 56 5.82 15.76 -27.96
CA PRO A 56 5.27 15.99 -29.28
C PRO A 56 6.36 15.71 -30.30
N GLU A 57 6.18 14.66 -31.10
CA GLU A 57 6.96 14.50 -32.31
C GLU A 57 6.72 15.78 -33.11
N GLU A 58 7.81 16.47 -33.49
CA GLU A 58 7.73 17.68 -34.31
C GLU A 58 7.21 17.32 -35.71
N GLU A 59 5.92 17.04 -35.83
CA GLU A 59 5.23 17.05 -37.11
C GLU A 59 5.17 18.51 -37.57
N LYS A 60 5.99 18.84 -38.57
CA LYS A 60 5.91 20.09 -39.32
C LYS A 60 4.54 20.21 -39.99
N GLN A 61 3.56 20.73 -39.27
CA GLN A 61 2.33 21.20 -39.87
C GLN A 61 2.60 22.57 -40.49
N GLU A 62 2.59 22.61 -41.82
CA GLU A 62 2.58 23.85 -42.59
C GLU A 62 1.36 24.68 -42.15
N LYS A 63 1.60 25.85 -41.57
CA LYS A 63 0.55 26.75 -41.10
C LYS A 63 -0.30 27.21 -42.29
N LEU A 64 -1.53 26.72 -42.38
CA LEU A 64 -2.54 27.31 -43.26
C LEU A 64 -2.91 28.72 -42.75
N PRO A 65 -3.29 29.66 -43.65
CA PRO A 65 -3.50 31.06 -43.28
C PRO A 65 -4.61 31.26 -42.24
N GLU A 66 -4.42 32.24 -41.35
CA GLU A 66 -5.25 32.58 -40.19
C GLU A 66 -6.74 32.88 -40.52
N GLU A 67 -7.09 33.08 -41.79
CA GLU A 67 -8.45 33.42 -42.23
C GLU A 67 -9.42 32.22 -42.24
N ILE A 68 -8.94 30.98 -42.18
CA ILE A 68 -9.81 29.77 -42.15
C ILE A 68 -10.18 29.36 -40.72
N LEU A 69 -9.40 29.79 -39.71
CA LEU A 69 -9.56 29.37 -38.31
C LEU A 69 -10.70 30.09 -37.56
N GLN A 70 -11.28 31.15 -38.13
CA GLN A 70 -12.32 31.94 -37.44
C GLN A 70 -13.73 31.33 -37.51
N ASN A 71 -13.92 30.17 -38.13
CA ASN A 71 -15.25 29.55 -38.30
C ASN A 71 -15.33 28.09 -37.82
N GLU A 72 -14.46 27.64 -36.91
CA GLU A 72 -14.63 26.32 -36.29
C GLU A 72 -15.65 26.39 -35.13
N PRO A 73 -16.77 25.64 -35.20
CA PRO A 73 -17.71 25.56 -34.09
C PRO A 73 -17.10 24.66 -33.01
N GLY A 74 -16.25 25.23 -32.14
CA GLY A 74 -15.51 24.44 -31.15
C GLY A 74 -14.78 25.19 -30.05
N GLU A 75 -14.68 26.53 -30.07
CA GLU A 75 -13.92 27.30 -29.05
C GLU A 75 -14.49 27.23 -27.60
N ASN A 76 -15.59 26.52 -27.40
CA ASN A 76 -16.11 26.16 -26.07
C ASN A 76 -16.13 24.64 -25.88
N THR A 77 -15.01 23.95 -26.16
CA THR A 77 -14.83 22.59 -25.65
C THR A 77 -14.80 22.68 -24.13
N VAL A 78 -15.87 22.20 -23.49
CA VAL A 78 -15.89 21.94 -22.05
C VAL A 78 -14.62 21.15 -21.74
N PRO A 79 -13.81 21.55 -20.73
CA PRO A 79 -12.62 20.78 -20.37
C PRO A 79 -13.01 19.32 -20.18
N ASP A 80 -12.21 18.40 -20.71
CA ASP A 80 -12.45 16.97 -20.52
C ASP A 80 -12.37 16.66 -19.02
N VAL A 81 -13.53 16.49 -18.38
CA VAL A 81 -13.62 16.23 -16.94
C VAL A 81 -13.54 14.73 -16.76
N ASP A 82 -12.38 14.28 -16.28
CA ASP A 82 -12.24 12.90 -15.86
C ASP A 82 -13.16 12.62 -14.67
N PRO A 83 -14.11 11.66 -14.78
CA PRO A 83 -15.11 11.41 -13.74
C PRO A 83 -14.54 10.81 -12.45
N GLU A 84 -13.31 10.28 -12.48
CA GLU A 84 -12.67 9.62 -11.34
C GLU A 84 -11.59 10.48 -10.69
N ALA A 85 -11.11 11.51 -11.40
CA ALA A 85 -10.17 12.46 -10.84
C ALA A 85 -10.86 13.33 -9.79
N MET A 86 -10.22 13.46 -8.63
CA MET A 86 -10.68 14.30 -7.52
C MET A 86 -9.56 15.27 -7.18
N GLU A 87 -9.82 16.57 -7.37
CA GLU A 87 -8.80 17.63 -7.19
C GLU A 87 -7.55 17.42 -8.08
N GLY A 88 -7.73 16.80 -9.27
CA GLY A 88 -6.63 16.47 -10.19
C GLY A 88 -5.85 15.21 -9.83
N GLU A 89 -6.23 14.50 -8.77
CA GLU A 89 -5.60 13.26 -8.30
C GLU A 89 -6.49 12.05 -8.62
N LYS A 90 -5.89 10.88 -8.86
CA LYS A 90 -6.60 9.60 -9.06
C LYS A 90 -6.03 8.52 -8.15
N TYR A 91 -6.88 7.60 -7.70
CA TYR A 91 -6.45 6.49 -6.85
C TYR A 91 -5.86 5.34 -7.67
N ASN A 92 -4.63 4.92 -7.37
CA ASN A 92 -3.97 3.79 -8.03
C ASN A 92 -4.39 2.40 -7.49
N MET A 93 -5.38 2.39 -6.59
CA MET A 93 -5.93 1.24 -5.87
C MET A 93 -5.00 0.61 -4.82
N CYS A 94 -3.82 1.16 -4.57
CA CYS A 94 -2.89 0.61 -3.60
C CYS A 94 -3.37 0.76 -2.15
N HIS A 95 -3.15 -0.28 -1.35
CA HIS A 95 -3.39 -0.25 0.08
C HIS A 95 -2.44 -1.19 0.82
N PHE A 96 -2.23 -0.94 2.11
CA PHE A 96 -1.61 -1.88 3.03
C PHE A 96 -2.62 -2.98 3.38
N TRP A 97 -2.19 -4.24 3.28
CA TRP A 97 -3.10 -5.37 3.43
C TRP A 97 -3.37 -5.68 4.92
N SER A 98 -4.59 -5.40 5.37
CA SER A 98 -4.93 -5.33 6.80
C SER A 98 -4.94 -6.67 7.54
N ASN A 99 -4.87 -7.79 6.83
CA ASN A 99 -4.74 -9.13 7.43
C ASN A 99 -3.52 -9.25 8.36
N PHE A 100 -2.47 -8.44 8.11
CA PHE A 100 -1.36 -8.24 9.03
C PHE A 100 -1.14 -6.74 9.26
N GLU A 101 -1.41 -6.28 10.49
CA GLU A 101 -1.12 -4.92 10.92
C GLU A 101 -0.54 -4.93 12.33
N ILE A 102 0.55 -4.19 12.52
CA ILE A 102 1.02 -3.80 13.85
C ILE A 102 0.92 -2.29 13.92
N ALA A 103 -0.07 -1.77 14.63
CA ALA A 103 -0.36 -0.35 14.65
C ALA A 103 -0.70 0.15 16.06
N ARG A 104 -0.47 1.44 16.31
CA ARG A 104 -0.83 2.07 17.58
C ARG A 104 -2.33 2.40 17.58
N LEU A 105 -3.03 1.94 18.61
CA LEU A 105 -4.46 2.17 18.75
C LEU A 105 -4.83 3.63 19.01
N ASP A 106 -3.90 4.46 19.48
CA ASP A 106 -4.15 5.89 19.68
C ASP A 106 -4.28 6.66 18.36
N PHE A 107 -3.69 6.16 17.26
CA PHE A 107 -3.97 6.68 15.93
C PHE A 107 -5.44 6.43 15.54
N PHE A 108 -5.94 5.22 15.72
CA PHE A 108 -7.34 4.87 15.42
C PHE A 108 -8.36 5.52 16.36
N ARG A 109 -7.93 5.90 17.57
CA ARG A 109 -8.74 6.64 18.55
C ARG A 109 -8.51 8.15 18.48
N SER A 110 -7.70 8.61 17.52
CA SER A 110 -7.49 10.03 17.31
C SER A 110 -8.77 10.65 16.76
N LYS A 111 -8.98 11.92 17.08
CA LYS A 111 -10.14 12.66 16.60
C LYS A 111 -10.15 12.70 15.06
N GLU A 112 -8.99 12.87 14.46
CA GLU A 112 -8.80 12.97 13.02
C GLU A 112 -9.16 11.66 12.30
N TYR A 113 -8.82 10.51 12.89
CA TYR A 113 -9.22 9.21 12.34
C TYR A 113 -10.72 8.95 12.54
N GLU A 114 -11.26 9.23 13.73
CA GLU A 114 -12.69 9.05 14.02
C GLU A 114 -13.57 9.92 13.12
N GLU A 115 -13.18 11.18 12.88
CA GLU A 115 -13.90 12.07 11.96
C GLU A 115 -13.80 11.62 10.50
N PHE A 116 -12.65 11.09 10.07
CA PHE A 116 -12.49 10.48 8.76
C PHE A 116 -13.41 9.25 8.61
N PHE A 117 -13.39 8.35 9.59
CA PHE A 117 -14.22 7.15 9.58
C PHE A 117 -15.72 7.47 9.61
N ASP A 118 -16.15 8.43 10.43
CA ASP A 118 -17.55 8.89 10.49
C ASP A 118 -18.02 9.47 9.15
N MET A 119 -17.15 10.19 8.43
CA MET A 119 -17.45 10.64 7.07
C MET A 119 -17.60 9.49 6.08
N MET A 120 -16.75 8.47 6.18
CA MET A 120 -16.81 7.27 5.35
C MET A 120 -18.07 6.44 5.65
N ASP A 121 -18.43 6.26 6.91
CA ASP A 121 -19.63 5.51 7.31
C ASP A 121 -20.92 6.20 6.82
N LYS A 122 -21.01 7.53 7.01
CA LYS A 122 -22.16 8.32 6.54
C LYS A 122 -22.32 8.36 5.02
N SER A 123 -21.27 8.06 4.27
CA SER A 123 -21.36 7.95 2.81
C SER A 123 -22.18 6.74 2.35
N GLY A 124 -22.31 5.72 3.21
CA GLY A 124 -22.97 4.45 2.89
C GLY A 124 -22.13 3.48 2.04
N GLY A 125 -20.88 3.82 1.72
CA GLY A 125 -20.01 3.00 0.85
C GLY A 125 -19.76 1.58 1.38
N PHE A 126 -19.73 1.37 2.70
CA PHE A 126 -19.62 0.04 3.29
C PHE A 126 -20.78 -0.90 2.95
N TRP A 127 -21.98 -0.35 2.70
CA TRP A 127 -23.20 -1.13 2.49
C TRP A 127 -23.67 -1.12 1.04
N MET A 128 -23.45 0.00 0.34
CA MET A 128 -23.85 0.18 -1.07
C MET A 128 -22.77 -0.29 -2.04
N GLU A 129 -21.51 -0.32 -1.60
CA GLU A 129 -20.36 -0.86 -2.33
C GLU A 129 -19.74 -2.00 -1.51
N ARG A 130 -18.42 -2.19 -1.59
CA ARG A 130 -17.71 -3.21 -0.81
C ARG A 130 -16.39 -2.67 -0.29
N TRP A 131 -16.45 -1.54 0.41
CA TRP A 131 -15.27 -0.93 1.01
C TRP A 131 -14.70 -1.84 2.10
N GLY A 132 -13.51 -2.36 1.86
CA GLY A 132 -12.75 -3.08 2.88
C GLY A 132 -12.15 -2.13 3.90
N ASP A 133 -11.81 -2.67 5.07
CA ASP A 133 -11.03 -1.98 6.09
C ASP A 133 -9.64 -1.60 5.58
N ALA A 134 -8.98 -2.47 4.80
CA ALA A 134 -7.64 -2.24 4.29
C ALA A 134 -7.48 -0.93 3.49
N PRO A 135 -8.29 -0.62 2.46
CA PRO A 135 -8.21 0.68 1.79
C PRO A 135 -8.65 1.86 2.67
N ILE A 136 -9.56 1.66 3.64
CA ILE A 136 -9.95 2.72 4.60
C ILE A 136 -8.78 3.09 5.51
N HIS A 137 -8.13 2.10 6.13
CA HIS A 137 -6.95 2.30 6.98
C HIS A 137 -5.81 2.96 6.19
N SER A 138 -5.59 2.51 4.97
CA SER A 138 -4.51 3.00 4.11
C SER A 138 -4.71 4.45 3.67
N LEU A 139 -5.92 4.80 3.22
CA LEU A 139 -6.23 6.19 2.86
C LEU A 139 -6.20 7.12 4.07
N ALA A 140 -6.69 6.68 5.23
CA ALA A 140 -6.58 7.43 6.48
C ALA A 140 -5.10 7.67 6.85
N ALA A 141 -4.27 6.62 6.78
CA ALA A 141 -2.84 6.73 7.01
C ALA A 141 -2.19 7.70 6.00
N GLY A 142 -2.51 7.59 4.71
CA GLY A 142 -2.00 8.47 3.66
C GLY A 142 -2.28 9.96 3.90
N ILE A 143 -3.47 10.28 4.42
CA ILE A 143 -3.86 11.66 4.73
C ILE A 143 -3.20 12.16 6.02
N LEU A 144 -3.14 11.33 7.06
CA LEU A 144 -2.83 11.77 8.42
C LEU A 144 -1.37 11.56 8.85
N LEU A 145 -0.67 10.61 8.22
CA LEU A 145 0.68 10.18 8.59
C LEU A 145 1.71 10.51 7.50
N SER A 146 2.98 10.54 7.90
CA SER A 146 4.12 10.64 6.99
C SER A 146 4.71 9.25 6.71
N PRO A 147 5.53 9.07 5.66
CA PRO A 147 6.25 7.81 5.44
C PRO A 147 7.12 7.40 6.64
N SER A 148 7.63 8.37 7.42
CA SER A 148 8.42 8.12 8.63
C SER A 148 7.62 7.54 9.79
N ASP A 149 6.29 7.66 9.79
CA ASP A 149 5.42 7.05 10.80
C ASP A 149 5.11 5.58 10.49
N ILE A 150 5.37 5.14 9.25
CA ILE A 150 5.07 3.80 8.76
C ILE A 150 6.31 2.91 8.86
N HIS A 151 6.09 1.63 9.15
CA HIS A 151 7.14 0.62 9.16
C HIS A 151 6.79 -0.56 8.25
N TYR A 152 7.63 -0.77 7.24
CA TYR A 152 7.57 -1.97 6.42
C TYR A 152 8.41 -3.08 7.07
N PHE A 153 7.73 -4.12 7.58
CA PHE A 153 8.34 -5.32 8.17
C PHE A 153 8.86 -6.25 7.09
N ARG A 154 9.87 -5.78 6.36
CA ARG A 154 10.47 -6.52 5.25
C ARG A 154 11.11 -7.84 5.69
N ASP A 155 11.55 -7.91 6.94
CA ASP A 155 12.22 -9.06 7.55
C ASP A 155 11.27 -10.17 8.03
N PHE A 156 9.97 -9.92 8.09
CA PHE A 156 8.99 -10.90 8.57
C PHE A 156 8.52 -11.82 7.43
N GLY A 157 8.51 -13.13 7.67
CA GLY A 157 7.79 -14.07 6.81
C GLY A 157 6.30 -14.06 7.16
N TYR A 158 5.42 -13.81 6.19
CA TYR A 158 3.98 -13.82 6.37
C TYR A 158 3.27 -14.42 5.17
N ARG A 159 2.24 -15.22 5.41
CA ARG A 159 1.38 -15.79 4.36
C ARG A 159 -0.06 -15.75 4.80
N HIS A 160 -0.93 -15.34 3.89
CA HIS A 160 -2.37 -15.51 4.04
C HIS A 160 -2.93 -16.04 2.71
N THR A 161 -3.50 -17.24 2.77
CA THR A 161 -3.97 -18.03 1.62
C THR A 161 -2.92 -18.15 0.49
N THR A 162 -3.11 -17.48 -0.64
CA THR A 162 -2.28 -17.57 -1.85
C THR A 162 -1.34 -16.38 -2.02
N ILE A 163 -1.30 -15.47 -1.06
CA ILE A 163 -0.41 -14.31 -1.04
C ILE A 163 0.60 -14.50 0.08
N GLN A 164 1.88 -14.35 -0.26
CA GLN A 164 3.00 -14.59 0.63
C GLN A 164 4.01 -13.46 0.50
N HIS A 165 4.50 -13.02 1.64
CA HIS A 165 5.70 -12.20 1.81
C HIS A 165 6.73 -13.08 2.52
N CYS A 166 7.70 -13.59 1.77
CA CYS A 166 8.74 -14.48 2.28
C CYS A 166 10.12 -13.98 1.85
N PRO A 167 10.71 -13.05 2.63
CA PRO A 167 12.03 -12.52 2.34
C PRO A 167 13.08 -13.62 2.41
N ALA A 168 14.07 -13.56 1.52
CA ALA A 168 15.19 -14.48 1.55
C ALA A 168 15.99 -14.36 2.86
N ASN A 169 16.48 -15.48 3.38
CA ASN A 169 17.19 -15.51 4.66
C ASN A 169 18.49 -14.71 4.63
N ALA A 170 18.66 -13.85 5.63
CA ALA A 170 19.82 -12.97 5.76
C ALA A 170 21.10 -13.76 6.09
N PRO A 171 22.24 -13.46 5.44
CA PRO A 171 23.51 -14.15 5.69
C PRO A 171 24.15 -13.76 7.03
N ALA A 172 23.76 -12.61 7.60
CA ALA A 172 24.29 -12.07 8.86
C ALA A 172 23.19 -11.33 9.63
N ARG A 173 23.50 -10.91 10.87
CA ARG A 173 22.60 -10.14 11.76
C ARG A 173 21.31 -10.86 12.18
N GLN A 174 21.31 -12.20 12.11
CA GLN A 174 20.23 -13.00 12.66
C GLN A 174 20.45 -13.23 14.16
N LEU A 175 19.39 -13.08 14.95
CA LEU A 175 19.41 -13.43 16.37
C LEU A 175 19.57 -14.95 16.54
N PRO A 176 20.15 -15.42 17.66
CA PRO A 176 20.16 -16.83 18.01
C PRO A 176 18.72 -17.39 18.06
N ARG A 177 18.49 -18.57 17.47
CA ARG A 177 17.20 -19.26 17.59
C ARG A 177 17.08 -19.85 18.99
N ILE A 178 15.96 -19.58 19.64
CA ILE A 178 15.58 -20.22 20.89
C ILE A 178 14.56 -21.31 20.54
N PRO A 179 14.78 -22.57 20.94
CA PRO A 179 13.77 -23.62 20.76
C PRO A 179 12.44 -23.22 21.39
N TRP A 180 11.35 -23.48 20.66
CA TRP A 180 9.99 -23.23 21.07
C TRP A 180 9.18 -24.52 20.93
N LEU A 181 8.99 -25.21 22.06
CA LEU A 181 8.09 -26.36 22.12
C LEU A 181 6.68 -25.83 22.37
N GLU A 182 5.83 -25.93 21.34
CA GLU A 182 4.46 -25.44 21.39
C GLU A 182 3.68 -26.07 22.55
N THR A 183 3.09 -25.24 23.41
CA THR A 183 2.47 -25.73 24.65
C THR A 183 1.10 -26.38 24.44
N THR A 184 0.46 -26.12 23.30
CA THR A 184 -0.88 -26.62 22.98
C THR A 184 -0.89 -28.04 22.38
N THR A 185 0.22 -28.49 21.82
CA THR A 185 0.38 -29.87 21.32
C THR A 185 0.66 -30.82 22.49
N GLU A 186 -0.21 -31.80 22.70
CA GLU A 186 -0.10 -32.75 23.83
C GLU A 186 0.98 -33.82 23.61
N ASP A 187 1.20 -34.24 22.36
CA ASP A 187 2.21 -35.23 22.01
C ASP A 187 3.62 -34.60 22.07
N GLU A 188 4.45 -35.10 22.99
CA GLU A 188 5.82 -34.62 23.19
C GLU A 188 6.69 -34.84 21.95
N LYS A 189 6.50 -35.94 21.24
CA LYS A 189 7.27 -36.26 20.04
C LYS A 189 6.94 -35.28 18.92
N GLU A 190 5.65 -35.02 18.69
CA GLU A 190 5.21 -34.08 17.64
C GLU A 190 5.74 -32.66 17.90
N ARG A 191 5.78 -32.21 19.17
CA ARG A 191 6.37 -30.92 19.54
C ARG A 191 7.86 -30.81 19.17
N ILE A 192 8.62 -31.87 19.46
CA ILE A 192 10.05 -31.89 19.16
C ILE A 192 10.27 -31.93 17.64
N GLU A 193 9.51 -32.76 16.92
CA GLU A 193 9.59 -32.85 15.46
C GLU A 193 9.22 -31.51 14.78
N GLU A 194 8.23 -30.78 15.30
CA GLU A 194 7.87 -29.45 14.83
C GLU A 194 8.98 -28.42 15.10
N ASP A 195 9.57 -28.39 16.31
CA ASP A 195 10.70 -27.51 16.61
C ASP A 195 11.89 -27.80 15.69
N GLU A 196 12.23 -29.08 15.49
CA GLU A 196 13.27 -29.53 14.58
C GLU A 196 12.99 -29.15 13.12
N TYR A 197 11.73 -29.24 12.69
CA TYR A 197 11.30 -28.81 11.35
C TYR A 197 11.59 -27.31 11.13
N TRP A 198 11.25 -26.46 12.10
CA TRP A 198 11.51 -25.02 12.06
C TRP A 198 12.96 -24.63 12.39
N ALA A 199 13.76 -25.56 12.95
CA ALA A 199 15.19 -25.37 13.15
C ALA A 199 16.00 -25.42 11.84
N ASN A 200 15.39 -25.89 10.75
CA ASN A 200 16.01 -26.04 9.43
C ASN A 200 15.38 -25.06 8.41
N PRO A 201 15.76 -23.77 8.43
CA PRO A 201 15.26 -22.77 7.49
C PRO A 201 15.89 -22.94 6.09
N ASP A 202 15.35 -22.22 5.11
CA ASP A 202 15.92 -22.22 3.76
C ASP A 202 17.35 -21.64 3.75
N PRO A 203 18.20 -22.03 2.79
CA PRO A 203 19.56 -21.49 2.67
C PRO A 203 19.57 -19.97 2.56
N VAL A 204 20.58 -19.35 3.18
CA VAL A 204 20.80 -17.90 3.08
C VAL A 204 21.07 -17.47 1.64
N LYS A 205 20.61 -16.26 1.28
CA LYS A 205 20.89 -15.66 -0.03
C LYS A 205 21.56 -14.31 0.12
N GLU A 206 22.33 -13.92 -0.88
CA GLU A 206 22.88 -12.57 -0.96
C GLU A 206 21.72 -11.55 -0.98
N ASN A 207 21.86 -10.46 -0.22
CA ASN A 207 20.82 -9.44 0.02
C ASN A 207 19.55 -9.94 0.74
N GLY A 208 19.56 -11.13 1.33
CA GLY A 208 18.49 -11.60 2.20
C GLY A 208 18.32 -10.70 3.43
N VAL A 209 17.06 -10.45 3.80
CA VAL A 209 16.66 -9.66 4.99
C VAL A 209 15.78 -10.47 5.95
N GLY A 210 15.47 -11.72 5.61
CA GLY A 210 14.47 -12.54 6.25
C GLY A 210 14.86 -13.22 7.57
N CYS A 211 13.82 -13.74 8.22
CA CYS A 211 13.72 -14.18 9.60
C CYS A 211 14.30 -15.56 9.95
N ARG A 212 14.99 -16.26 9.04
CA ARG A 212 15.08 -17.75 9.04
C ARG A 212 13.76 -18.39 8.66
N CYS A 213 13.13 -17.81 7.64
CA CYS A 213 11.86 -18.29 7.14
C CYS A 213 12.10 -19.56 6.28
N ARG A 214 11.09 -20.42 6.22
CA ARG A 214 11.01 -21.56 5.30
C ARG A 214 9.83 -21.29 4.36
N CYS A 215 10.13 -20.92 3.13
CA CYS A 215 9.16 -20.41 2.18
C CYS A 215 8.52 -21.56 1.39
N ASP A 216 7.21 -21.47 1.14
CA ASP A 216 6.57 -22.38 0.18
C ASP A 216 7.09 -22.11 -1.23
N THR A 217 7.41 -23.17 -1.97
CA THR A 217 7.94 -23.07 -3.34
C THR A 217 6.86 -22.83 -4.39
N ASP A 218 5.61 -23.16 -4.06
CA ASP A 218 4.48 -23.08 -4.99
C ASP A 218 3.87 -21.67 -5.07
N ILE A 219 4.21 -20.80 -4.11
CA ILE A 219 3.70 -19.44 -4.00
C ILE A 219 4.86 -18.47 -4.14
N VAL A 220 4.77 -17.60 -5.15
CA VAL A 220 5.77 -16.56 -5.38
C VAL A 220 5.57 -15.42 -4.40
N ASP A 221 6.69 -14.88 -3.92
CA ASP A 221 6.74 -13.70 -3.07
C ASP A 221 6.05 -12.48 -3.70
N VAL A 222 5.34 -11.71 -2.87
CA VAL A 222 4.55 -10.56 -3.31
C VAL A 222 5.39 -9.34 -3.66
N GLU A 223 6.61 -9.16 -3.13
CA GLU A 223 7.45 -7.98 -3.43
C GLU A 223 7.66 -7.83 -4.94
N GLY A 224 7.88 -8.94 -5.66
CA GLY A 224 8.15 -8.96 -7.10
C GLY A 224 6.94 -9.20 -8.01
N LYS A 225 5.73 -9.31 -7.46
CA LYS A 225 4.53 -9.72 -8.22
C LYS A 225 3.81 -8.50 -8.83
N GLN A 226 3.28 -8.67 -10.05
CA GLN A 226 2.39 -7.68 -10.64
C GLN A 226 1.15 -7.46 -9.76
N GLY A 227 0.83 -6.20 -9.45
CA GLY A 227 -0.23 -5.82 -8.50
C GLY A 227 0.25 -5.59 -7.07
N SER A 228 1.54 -5.79 -6.79
CA SER A 228 2.20 -5.29 -5.59
C SER A 228 2.33 -3.77 -5.64
N CYS A 229 2.18 -3.12 -4.48
CA CYS A 229 2.31 -1.68 -4.30
C CYS A 229 3.62 -1.29 -3.58
N LEU A 230 4.58 -2.21 -3.52
CA LEU A 230 5.84 -1.98 -2.85
C LEU A 230 6.78 -1.07 -3.64
N ALA A 231 6.61 -0.95 -4.96
CA ALA A 231 7.36 0.02 -5.76
C ALA A 231 6.98 1.45 -5.38
N GLU A 232 5.68 1.71 -5.25
CA GLU A 232 5.11 2.98 -4.80
C GLU A 232 5.56 3.29 -3.37
N TRP A 233 5.59 2.29 -2.48
CA TRP A 233 6.15 2.44 -1.13
C TRP A 233 7.63 2.85 -1.16
N VAL A 234 8.47 2.17 -1.94
CA VAL A 234 9.91 2.45 -2.02
C VAL A 234 10.19 3.87 -2.52
N GLU A 235 9.36 4.37 -3.43
CA GLU A 235 9.45 5.73 -3.94
C GLU A 235 9.16 6.78 -2.86
N VAL A 236 8.05 6.63 -2.12
CA VAL A 236 7.70 7.59 -1.06
C VAL A 236 8.57 7.48 0.18
N ALA A 237 9.04 6.28 0.50
CA ALA A 237 9.91 6.03 1.64
C ALA A 237 11.37 6.41 1.37
N GLY A 238 11.74 6.62 0.11
CA GLY A 238 13.13 6.87 -0.30
C GLY A 238 14.02 5.62 -0.25
N GLY A 239 13.44 4.42 -0.21
CA GLY A 239 14.16 3.16 -0.17
C GLY A 239 13.35 1.99 0.38
N TRP A 240 13.98 0.81 0.41
CA TRP A 240 13.38 -0.42 0.95
C TRP A 240 13.36 -0.47 2.47
N ALA A 241 14.21 0.33 3.12
CA ALA A 241 14.21 0.46 4.58
C ALA A 241 13.18 1.53 4.96
N SER A 242 12.46 1.29 6.06
CA SER A 242 11.64 2.35 6.62
C SER A 242 12.54 3.51 7.08
N PRO A 243 12.21 4.76 6.72
CA PRO A 243 13.02 5.93 7.08
C PRO A 243 13.06 6.20 8.59
#